data_AF-A0A6V7KXV7-F1
#
_entry.id   AF-A0A6V7KXV7-F1
#
_cell.length_a   1.000
_cell.length_b   1.000
_cell.length_c   1.000
_cell.angle_alpha   90.00
_cell.angle_beta   90.00
_cell.angle_gamma   90.00
#
_symmetry.space_group_name_H-M   'P 1'
#
loop_
_entity.id
_entity.type
_entity.pdbx_description
1 polymer ?
#
loop_
_entity_poly.entity_id
_entity_poly.type
_entity_poly.pdbx_seq_one_letter_code
_entity_poly.pdbx_strand_id
1 'polypeptide(L)' 'EIGVPPAPALVADSLTATSLRLEWKGVDIKRRAIGVSYLVQWRYEELAETWQYCRNQSWGEDDQILVENLQPYTKYR' A
#
# COMPACT_ATOMS: atom_id res chain seq x y z
N GLU A 1 -2.79 16.62 13.32
CA GLU A 1 -3.31 16.61 11.94
C GLU A 1 -3.28 15.21 11.38
N ILE A 2 -4.29 14.82 10.61
CA ILE A 2 -4.21 13.65 9.72
C ILE A 2 -3.44 14.14 8.49
N GLY A 3 -2.11 14.16 8.60
CA GLY A 3 -1.24 14.59 7.51
C GLY A 3 -1.20 13.55 6.38
N VAL A 4 -0.62 13.93 5.24
CA VAL A 4 -0.31 12.97 4.18
C VAL A 4 0.69 11.96 4.73
N PRO A 5 0.42 10.65 4.71
CA PRO A 5 1.38 9.67 5.20
C PRO A 5 2.65 9.74 4.35
N PRO A 6 3.83 9.44 4.92
CA PRO A 6 5.07 9.34 4.17
C PRO A 6 4.94 8.32 3.04
N ALA A 7 5.79 8.44 2.03
CA ALA A 7 5.82 7.47 0.94
C ALA A 7 6.07 6.06 1.52
N PRO A 8 5.30 5.03 1.07
CA PRO A 8 5.58 3.67 1.48
C PRO A 8 6.96 3.22 1.02
N ALA A 9 7.59 2.40 1.85
CA ALA A 9 8.75 1.62 1.46
C ALA A 9 8.31 0.24 0.97
N LEU A 10 8.91 -0.27 -0.10
CA LEU A 10 8.78 -1.68 -0.46
C LEU A 10 9.52 -2.51 0.59
N VAL A 11 8.81 -3.45 1.22
CA VAL A 11 9.44 -4.38 2.15
C VAL A 11 10.38 -5.29 1.35
N ALA A 12 11.63 -5.39 1.79
CA ALA A 12 12.63 -6.25 1.14
C ALA A 12 12.11 -7.69 1.03
N ASP A 13 12.44 -8.38 -0.06
CA ASP A 13 12.08 -9.77 -0.35
C ASP A 13 10.56 -10.08 -0.38
N SER A 14 9.71 -9.06 -0.34
CA SER A 14 8.25 -9.22 -0.42
C SER A 14 7.69 -9.15 -1.84
N LEU A 15 8.49 -8.63 -2.78
CA LEU A 15 8.08 -8.46 -4.18
C LEU A 15 8.12 -9.82 -4.89
N THR A 16 6.95 -10.31 -5.24
CA THR A 16 6.76 -11.48 -6.09
C THR A 16 6.18 -11.07 -7.44
N ALA A 17 6.01 -12.03 -8.34
CA ALA A 17 5.38 -11.77 -9.64
C ALA A 17 3.91 -11.30 -9.53
N THR A 18 3.24 -11.55 -8.40
CA THR A 18 1.80 -11.31 -8.23
C THR A 18 1.42 -10.63 -6.91
N SER A 19 2.39 -10.32 -6.07
CA SER A 19 2.16 -9.67 -4.78
C SER A 19 3.37 -8.84 -4.34
N LEU A 20 3.13 -7.88 -3.46
CA LEU A 20 4.18 -7.11 -2.80
C LEU A 20 3.69 -6.64 -1.43
N ARG A 21 4.63 -6.31 -0.54
CA ARG A 21 4.31 -5.62 0.72
C ARG A 21 4.87 -4.22 0.75
N LEU A 22 4.04 -3.27 1.16
CA LEU A 22 4.45 -1.90 1.40
C LEU A 22 4.39 -1.62 2.90
N GLU A 23 5.38 -0.89 3.41
CA GLU A 23 5.49 -0.48 4.80
C GLU A 23 5.46 1.04 4.91
N TRP A 24 4.69 1.57 5.84
CA TRP A 24 4.65 3.00 6.12
C TRP A 24 5.36 3.33 7.44
N LYS A 25 6.63 3.73 7.36
CA LYS A 25 7.39 4.13 8.55
C LYS A 25 6.90 5.46 9.12
N GLY A 26 6.60 5.49 10.42
CA GLY A 26 6.22 6.73 11.11
C GLY A 26 4.74 7.12 10.92
N VAL A 27 3.95 6.29 10.25
CA VAL A 27 2.50 6.35 10.41
C VAL A 27 2.23 5.69 11.77
N ASP A 28 1.87 6.49 12.78
CA ASP A 28 1.49 5.97 14.08
C ASP A 28 0.12 5.29 13.97
N ILE A 29 0.11 4.12 13.34
CA ILE A 29 -1.06 3.31 13.07
C ILE A 29 -1.69 2.83 14.36
N LYS A 30 -0.99 2.87 15.51
CA LYS A 30 -1.63 2.66 16.82
C LYS A 30 -2.72 3.70 17.11
N ARG A 31 -2.70 4.86 16.43
CA ARG A 31 -3.82 5.81 16.39
C ARG A 31 -5.05 5.30 15.60
N ARG A 32 -5.02 4.15 14.92
CA ARG A 32 -6.24 3.45 14.42
C ARG A 32 -7.23 3.18 15.53
N ALA A 33 -6.76 3.02 16.77
CA ALA A 33 -7.64 2.91 17.94
C ALA A 33 -8.56 4.14 18.11
N ILE A 34 -8.28 5.25 17.41
CA ILE A 34 -9.03 6.51 17.40
C ILE A 34 -9.83 6.68 16.08
N GLY A 35 -10.01 5.62 15.27
CA GLY A 35 -10.92 5.64 14.12
C GLY A 35 -10.36 6.20 12.81
N VAL A 36 -9.04 6.31 12.67
CA VAL A 36 -8.38 6.74 11.42
C VAL A 36 -8.02 5.53 10.55
N SER A 37 -8.56 5.47 9.33
CA SER A 37 -8.29 4.41 8.34
C SER A 37 -7.47 4.95 7.18
N TYR A 38 -6.39 4.25 6.83
CA TYR A 38 -5.59 4.54 5.64
C TYR A 38 -6.06 3.67 4.47
N LEU A 39 -6.14 4.29 3.29
CA LEU A 39 -6.48 3.62 2.03
C LEU A 39 -5.28 3.63 1.12
N VAL A 40 -5.02 2.52 0.45
CA VAL A 40 -3.98 2.43 -0.57
C VAL A 40 -4.62 2.52 -1.94
N GLN A 41 -4.02 3.33 -2.78
CA GLN A 41 -4.37 3.44 -4.18
C GLN A 41 -3.19 2.97 -5.02
N TRP A 42 -3.52 2.38 -6.15
CA TRP A 42 -2.57 1.95 -7.16
C TRP A 42 -3.02 2.43 -8.53
N ARG A 43 -2.08 2.60 -9.44
CA ARG A 43 -2.37 2.80 -10.87
C ARG A 43 -1.31 2.11 -11.72
N TYR A 44 -1.67 1.80 -12.95
CA TYR A 44 -0.71 1.38 -13.94
C TYR A 44 0.12 2.59 -14.36
N GLU A 45 1.45 2.43 -14.41
CA GLU A 45 2.33 3.51 -14.83
C GLU A 45 2.09 3.90 -16.31
N GLU A 46 1.73 2.92 -17.14
CA GLU A 46 1.46 3.12 -18.57
C GLU A 46 0.04 3.64 -18.86
N LEU A 47 -0.92 3.37 -17.97
CA LEU A 47 -2.32 3.83 -18.07
C LEU A 47 -2.59 4.82 -16.93
N ALA A 48 -2.11 6.05 -17.11
CA ALA A 48 -2.14 7.11 -16.10
C ALA A 48 -3.54 7.68 -15.80
N GLU A 49 -4.62 7.11 -16.34
CA GLU A 49 -5.94 7.74 -16.36
C GLU A 49 -6.62 7.82 -14.99
N THR A 50 -6.52 6.79 -14.14
CA THR A 50 -7.18 6.82 -12.81
C THR A 50 -6.47 5.98 -11.75
N TRP A 51 -6.38 6.53 -10.54
CA TRP A 51 -5.98 5.79 -9.35
C TRP A 51 -7.11 4.85 -8.92
N GLN A 52 -6.77 3.59 -8.68
CA GLN A 52 -7.69 2.55 -8.22
C GLN A 52 -7.42 2.21 -6.75
N TYR A 53 -8.46 1.97 -5.97
CA TYR A 53 -8.29 1.55 -4.57
C TYR A 53 -7.93 0.06 -4.48
N CYS A 54 -6.97 -0.29 -3.62
CA CYS A 54 -6.69 -1.68 -3.26
C CYS A 54 -7.88 -2.24 -2.45
N ARG A 55 -8.78 -3.01 -3.09
CA ARG A 55 -9.95 -3.59 -2.40
C ARG A 55 -9.58 -4.76 -1.47
N ASN A 56 -8.46 -5.43 -1.71
CA ASN A 56 -7.97 -6.56 -0.90
C ASN A 56 -6.81 -6.15 0.02
N GLN A 57 -6.88 -4.95 0.60
CA GLN A 57 -5.88 -4.51 1.56
C GLN A 57 -6.07 -5.19 2.92
N SER A 58 -5.04 -5.89 3.39
CA SER A 58 -4.93 -6.32 4.78
C SER A 58 -3.76 -5.58 5.43
N TRP A 59 -4.01 -5.00 6.60
CA TRP A 59 -3.00 -4.32 7.39
C TRP A 59 -2.41 -5.31 8.41
N GLY A 60 -1.11 -5.51 8.37
CA GLY A 60 -0.36 -6.33 9.33
C GLY A 60 0.03 -5.57 10.60
N GLU A 61 0.73 -6.25 11.51
CA GLU A 61 1.16 -5.72 12.82
C GLU A 61 2.23 -4.62 12.72
N ASP A 62 2.95 -4.53 11.59
CA ASP A 62 4.10 -3.63 11.38
C ASP A 62 3.82 -2.49 10.39
N ASP A 63 2.58 -2.01 10.32
CA ASP A 63 2.20 -0.94 9.38
C ASP A 63 2.43 -1.30 7.91
N GLN A 64 2.39 -2.61 7.67
CA GLN A 64 2.55 -3.23 6.38
C GLN A 64 1.20 -3.51 5.76
N ILE A 65 1.12 -3.34 4.46
CA ILE A 65 -0.01 -3.77 3.66
C ILE A 65 0.46 -4.82 2.68
N LEU A 66 -0.30 -5.92 2.59
CA LEU A 66 -0.10 -6.90 1.53
C LEU A 66 -1.00 -6.50 0.36
N VAL A 67 -0.39 -6.33 -0.81
CA VAL A 67 -1.10 -6.15 -2.08
C VAL A 67 -0.95 -7.43 -2.88
N GLU A 68 -2.07 -8.04 -3.24
CA GLU A 68 -2.13 -9.32 -3.96
C GLU A 68 -2.89 -9.17 -5.28
N ASN A 69 -2.77 -10.19 -6.15
CA ASN A 69 -3.38 -10.23 -7.48
C ASN A 69 -2.84 -9.17 -8.44
N LEU A 70 -1.56 -8.83 -8.29
CA LEU A 70 -0.85 -8.00 -9.27
C LEU A 70 -0.57 -8.81 -10.54
N GLN A 71 -0.55 -8.13 -11.67
CA GLN A 71 -0.19 -8.72 -12.95
C GLN A 71 1.34 -8.73 -13.09
N PRO A 72 1.94 -9.88 -13.43
CA PRO A 72 3.36 -9.96 -13.74
C PRO A 72 3.75 -9.02 -14.87
N TYR A 73 5.01 -8.57 -14.86
CA TYR A 73 5.58 -7.69 -15.90
C TYR A 73 4.86 -6.36 -16.10
N THR A 74 4.09 -5.92 -15.09
CA THR A 74 3.35 -4.66 -15.14
C THR A 74 3.94 -3.68 -14.13
N LYS A 75 4.04 -2.41 -14.53
CA LYS A 75 4.54 -1.34 -13.66
C LYS A 75 3.39 -0.65 -12.94
N TYR A 76 3.51 -0.58 -11.62
CA TYR A 76 2.52 0.00 -10.73
C TYR A 76 3.07 1.26 -10.04
N ARG A 77 2.19 2.20 -9.74
CA ARG A 77 2.43 3.37 -8.89
C ARG A 77 1.42 3.45 -7.77
#